data_AF-A0A964XRV8-F1
#
_entry.id   AF-A0A964XRV8-F1
#
_cell.length_a   1.000
_cell.length_b   1.000
_cell.length_c   1.000
_cell.angle_alpha   90.00
_cell.angle_beta   90.00
_cell.angle_gamma   90.00
#
_symmetry.space_group_name_H-M   'P 1'
#
loop_
_entity.id
_entity.type
_entity.pdbx_description
1 polymer ?
#
loop_
_entity_poly.entity_id
_entity_poly.type
_entity_poly.pdbx_seq_one_letter_code
_entity_poly.pdbx_strand_id
1 'polypeptide(L)'
;RWLSGSGVNAMSYVLGNLPKQALLSITLSPAAVSANTTAEQTFTVNGLLAGDMALVTKPTAQAGLGIVGSRVSAVNTLAITFSNNTAGSITPTAAETYLVLVSRPDRTITDGNF
;
A
#
# COMPACT_ATOMS: atom_id res chain seq x y z
N ARG A 1 34.13 31.05 -26.57
CA ARG A 1 32.66 31.13 -26.36
C ARG A 1 32.29 29.93 -25.48
N TRP A 2 32.16 30.16 -24.18
CA TRP A 2 31.92 29.13 -23.18
C TRP A 2 30.42 28.89 -22.97
N LEU A 3 30.09 27.66 -22.55
CA LEU A 3 28.80 27.10 -22.11
C LEU A 3 27.95 26.43 -23.20
N SER A 4 28.31 25.20 -23.61
CA SER A 4 27.28 24.23 -24.02
C SER A 4 26.69 23.65 -22.73
N GLY A 5 25.41 23.90 -22.51
CA GLY A 5 24.69 23.49 -21.30
C GLY A 5 24.89 22.01 -21.00
N SER A 6 25.20 21.74 -19.74
CA SER A 6 25.08 20.42 -19.11
C SER A 6 23.71 19.87 -19.45
N GLY A 7 23.65 18.91 -20.39
CA GLY A 7 22.45 18.14 -20.67
C GLY A 7 22.11 17.34 -19.43
N VAL A 8 21.32 17.93 -18.55
CA VAL A 8 20.55 17.18 -17.56
C VAL A 8 19.72 16.21 -18.37
N ASN A 9 20.11 14.94 -18.34
CA ASN A 9 19.34 13.85 -18.90
C ASN A 9 17.96 13.93 -18.22
N ALA A 10 16.97 14.47 -18.93
CA ALA A 10 15.67 14.74 -18.36
C ALA A 10 15.03 13.39 -18.09
N MET A 11 15.00 12.98 -16.82
CA MET A 11 14.36 11.75 -16.38
C MET A 11 12.89 11.80 -16.82
N SER A 12 12.58 11.12 -17.92
CA SER A 12 11.23 11.04 -18.47
C SER A 12 10.56 9.82 -17.87
N TYR A 13 9.52 10.04 -17.07
CA TYR A 13 8.69 8.95 -16.57
C TYR A 13 7.76 8.48 -17.68
N VAL A 14 7.75 7.17 -17.96
CA VAL A 14 6.73 6.60 -18.84
C VAL A 14 5.42 6.52 -18.03
N LEU A 15 4.49 7.39 -18.37
CA LEU A 15 3.16 7.42 -17.76
C LEU A 15 2.28 6.28 -18.29
N GLY A 16 1.28 5.86 -17.52
CA GLY A 16 0.33 4.82 -17.93
C GLY A 16 0.84 3.38 -17.80
N ASN A 17 1.94 3.16 -17.08
CA ASN A 17 2.56 1.85 -16.84
C ASN A 17 1.79 0.95 -15.84
N LEU A 18 0.50 1.18 -15.64
CA LEU A 18 -0.38 0.33 -14.82
C LEU A 18 -1.28 -0.50 -15.73
N PRO A 19 -0.80 -1.64 -16.26
CA PRO A 19 -1.56 -2.48 -17.19
C PRO A 19 -2.79 -3.12 -16.53
N LYS A 20 -2.81 -3.22 -15.19
CA LYS A 20 -3.91 -3.82 -14.45
C LYS A 20 -4.11 -3.18 -13.09
N GLN A 21 -5.35 -2.80 -12.82
CA GLN A 21 -5.86 -2.51 -11.50
C GLN A 21 -6.93 -3.52 -11.12
N ALA A 22 -6.98 -3.88 -9.84
CA ALA A 22 -8.02 -4.74 -9.29
C ALA A 22 -8.52 -4.16 -7.96
N LEU A 23 -9.82 -4.28 -7.72
CA LEU A 23 -10.42 -4.01 -6.43
C LEU A 23 -10.77 -5.35 -5.77
N LEU A 24 -10.11 -5.64 -4.65
CA LEU A 24 -10.32 -6.87 -3.89
C LEU A 24 -11.18 -6.58 -2.66
N SER A 25 -12.10 -7.47 -2.36
CA SER A 25 -12.88 -7.47 -1.12
C SER A 25 -12.36 -8.59 -0.22
N ILE A 26 -11.79 -8.24 0.94
CA ILE A 26 -11.09 -9.20 1.80
C ILE A 26 -11.59 -9.05 3.24
N THR A 27 -12.10 -10.13 3.81
CA THR A 27 -12.52 -10.16 5.21
C THR A 27 -11.30 -10.35 6.11
N LEU A 28 -11.05 -9.38 7.00
CA LEU A 28 -9.87 -9.34 7.87
C LEU A 28 -10.27 -9.33 9.34
N SER A 29 -9.43 -9.95 10.17
CA SER A 29 -9.51 -9.89 11.63
C SER A 29 -8.16 -9.48 12.21
N PRO A 30 -7.87 -8.16 12.27
CA PRO A 30 -6.60 -7.67 12.80
C PRO A 30 -6.45 -7.93 14.30
N ALA A 31 -5.20 -8.01 14.76
CA ALA A 31 -4.84 -8.07 16.16
C ALA A 31 -4.88 -6.68 16.83
N ALA A 32 -4.83 -6.67 18.17
CA ALA A 32 -4.78 -5.44 18.94
C ALA A 32 -3.54 -4.60 18.64
N VAL A 33 -3.70 -3.28 18.66
CA VAL A 33 -2.64 -2.29 18.57
C VAL A 33 -2.54 -1.59 19.93
N SER A 34 -1.36 -1.62 20.54
CA SER A 34 -1.11 -0.95 21.82
C SER A 34 -1.39 0.56 21.76
N ALA A 35 -1.60 1.18 22.92
CA ALA A 35 -1.85 2.62 23.02
C ALA A 35 -0.72 3.45 22.39
N ASN A 36 -1.07 4.58 21.75
CA ASN A 36 -0.16 5.59 21.21
C ASN A 36 0.99 5.03 20.34
N THR A 37 0.72 4.02 19.51
CA THR A 37 1.73 3.45 18.62
C THR A 37 1.11 2.96 17.31
N THR A 38 1.98 2.54 16.40
CA THR A 38 1.61 1.83 15.18
C THR A 38 2.04 0.37 15.25
N ALA A 39 1.33 -0.50 14.56
CA ALA A 39 1.71 -1.89 14.36
C ALA A 39 1.43 -2.31 12.92
N GLU A 40 2.45 -2.84 12.24
CA GLU A 40 2.27 -3.50 10.96
C GLU A 40 1.79 -4.94 11.18
N GLN A 41 0.70 -5.30 10.53
CA GLN A 41 0.13 -6.64 10.58
C GLN A 41 0.02 -7.20 9.17
N THR A 42 0.26 -8.50 9.03
CA THR A 42 0.27 -9.18 7.73
C THR A 42 -0.92 -10.11 7.58
N PHE A 43 -1.47 -10.14 6.37
CA PHE A 43 -2.62 -10.94 5.99
C PHE A 43 -2.32 -11.68 4.69
N THR A 44 -2.76 -12.94 4.60
CA THR A 44 -2.66 -13.71 3.37
C THR A 44 -3.73 -13.26 2.39
N VAL A 45 -3.30 -12.82 1.21
CA VAL A 45 -4.17 -12.39 0.10
C VAL A 45 -3.61 -13.00 -1.18
N ASN A 46 -4.21 -14.11 -1.61
CA ASN A 46 -3.71 -14.86 -2.76
C ASN A 46 -3.79 -14.04 -4.05
N GLY A 47 -2.73 -14.09 -4.86
CA GLY A 47 -2.63 -13.40 -6.15
C GLY A 47 -1.90 -12.05 -6.11
N LEU A 48 -1.53 -11.57 -4.91
CA LEU A 48 -0.61 -10.44 -4.78
C LEU A 48 0.82 -10.84 -5.16
N LEU A 49 1.51 -9.96 -5.87
CA LEU A 49 2.89 -10.14 -6.30
C LEU A 49 3.79 -9.07 -5.69
N ALA A 50 5.07 -9.41 -5.48
CA ALA A 50 6.05 -8.44 -5.04
C ALA A 50 6.21 -7.28 -6.05
N GLY A 51 6.05 -6.05 -5.55
CA GLY A 51 6.05 -4.83 -6.36
C GLY A 51 4.66 -4.30 -6.71
N ASP A 52 3.58 -5.02 -6.39
CA ASP A 52 2.23 -4.48 -6.44
C ASP A 52 2.09 -3.31 -5.44
N MET A 53 1.48 -2.20 -5.87
CA MET A 53 1.07 -1.13 -4.98
C MET A 53 -0.30 -1.47 -4.39
N ALA A 54 -0.47 -1.29 -3.09
CA ALA A 54 -1.74 -1.52 -2.40
C ALA A 54 -2.22 -0.27 -1.67
N LEU A 55 -3.50 0.07 -1.85
CA LEU A 55 -4.23 1.02 -1.02
C LEU A 55 -5.38 0.28 -0.34
N VAL A 56 -5.49 0.42 0.97
CA VAL A 56 -6.46 -0.32 1.79
C VAL A 56 -7.46 0.63 2.44
N THR A 57 -8.74 0.28 2.38
CA THR A 57 -9.83 1.01 3.02
C THR A 57 -10.63 0.08 3.92
N LYS A 58 -10.74 0.46 5.20
CA LYS A 58 -11.63 -0.19 6.19
C LYS A 58 -13.09 0.21 5.93
N PRO A 59 -14.07 -0.69 6.05
CA PRO A 59 -15.46 -0.37 5.70
C PRO A 59 -16.15 0.56 6.72
N THR A 60 -15.69 0.58 7.97
CA THR A 60 -16.23 1.43 9.03
C THR A 60 -15.14 2.27 9.68
N ALA A 61 -15.49 3.48 10.10
CA ALA A 61 -14.63 4.27 10.96
C ALA A 61 -14.68 3.71 12.40
N GLN A 62 -13.51 3.67 13.06
CA GLN A 62 -13.39 3.30 14.46
C GLN A 62 -12.58 4.41 15.16
N ALA A 63 -13.18 5.07 16.15
CA ALA A 63 -12.59 6.26 16.76
C ALA A 63 -11.17 5.97 17.30
N GLY A 64 -10.21 6.83 16.92
CA GLY A 64 -8.81 6.70 17.32
C GLY A 64 -8.00 5.61 16.61
N LEU A 65 -8.60 4.90 15.63
CA LEU A 65 -7.89 3.95 14.77
C LEU A 65 -7.70 4.53 13.36
N GLY A 66 -6.49 4.43 12.82
CA GLY A 66 -6.20 4.78 11.43
C GLY A 66 -5.44 3.67 10.69
N ILE A 67 -5.56 3.64 9.36
CA ILE A 67 -4.60 2.96 8.49
C ILE A 67 -3.62 4.02 8.00
N VAL A 68 -2.34 3.88 8.37
CA VAL A 68 -1.28 4.85 8.04
C VAL A 68 -0.28 4.31 7.04
N GLY A 69 -0.44 3.06 6.61
CA GLY A 69 0.35 2.45 5.57
C GLY A 69 -0.26 1.15 5.08
N SER A 70 -0.05 0.84 3.80
CA SER A 70 -0.36 -0.45 3.20
C SER A 70 0.66 -0.78 2.12
N ARG A 71 1.12 -2.03 2.09
CA ARG A 71 2.08 -2.50 1.08
C ARG A 71 1.94 -4.00 0.84
N VAL A 72 2.30 -4.46 -0.34
CA VAL A 72 2.50 -5.89 -0.58
C VAL A 72 3.92 -6.24 -0.15
N SER A 73 4.07 -6.88 1.01
CA SER A 73 5.38 -7.12 1.64
C SER A 73 6.09 -8.34 1.05
N ALA A 74 5.34 -9.28 0.52
CA ALA A 74 5.81 -10.48 -0.17
C ALA A 74 4.70 -11.02 -1.09
N VAL A 75 5.01 -12.05 -1.88
CA VAL A 75 4.01 -12.79 -2.65
C VAL A 75 2.90 -13.28 -1.72
N ASN A 76 1.66 -13.05 -2.13
CA ASN A 76 0.44 -13.37 -1.37
C ASN A 76 0.32 -12.70 0.00
N THR A 77 1.10 -11.65 0.30
CA THR A 77 1.13 -11.03 1.63
C THR A 77 0.85 -9.53 1.57
N LEU A 78 -0.29 -9.14 2.12
CA LEU A 78 -0.64 -7.75 2.36
C LEU A 78 -0.20 -7.35 3.76
N ALA A 79 0.57 -6.28 3.89
CA ALA A 79 0.90 -5.65 5.16
C ALA A 79 0.10 -4.35 5.31
N ILE A 80 -0.53 -4.18 6.47
CA ILE A 80 -1.29 -2.97 6.85
C ILE A 80 -0.71 -2.44 8.14
N THR A 81 -0.35 -1.16 8.14
CA THR A 81 0.09 -0.44 9.34
C THR A 81 -1.10 0.26 9.96
N PHE A 82 -1.53 -0.22 11.11
CA PHE A 82 -2.57 0.40 11.92
C PHE A 82 -1.95 1.38 12.92
N SER A 83 -2.57 2.54 13.10
CA SER A 83 -2.24 3.54 14.11
C SER A 83 -3.31 3.55 15.19
N ASN A 84 -2.90 3.50 16.46
CA ASN A 84 -3.76 3.71 17.60
C ASN A 84 -3.42 5.06 18.25
N ASN A 85 -4.36 6.00 18.15
CA ASN A 85 -4.25 7.36 18.65
C ASN A 85 -5.02 7.54 19.98
N THR A 86 -5.29 6.44 20.68
CA THR A 86 -5.98 6.44 21.98
C THR A 86 -5.01 6.14 23.14
N ALA A 87 -5.46 6.40 24.36
CA ALA A 87 -4.71 6.09 25.58
C ALA A 87 -4.77 4.60 26.00
N GLY A 88 -5.55 3.77 25.31
CA GLY A 88 -5.72 2.34 25.61
C GLY A 88 -5.37 1.46 24.41
N SER A 89 -5.32 0.14 24.62
CA SER A 89 -5.24 -0.80 23.49
C SER A 89 -6.52 -0.75 22.66
N ILE A 90 -6.40 -0.85 21.34
CA ILE A 90 -7.53 -0.90 20.43
C ILE A 90 -7.36 -2.09 19.49
N THR A 91 -8.41 -2.90 19.35
CA THR A 91 -8.46 -3.97 18.33
C THR A 91 -9.30 -3.45 17.17
N PRO A 92 -8.76 -3.38 15.93
CA PRO A 92 -9.59 -3.12 14.77
C PRO A 92 -10.75 -4.12 14.70
N THR A 93 -11.96 -3.66 14.41
CA THR A 93 -13.14 -4.54 14.32
C THR A 93 -12.83 -5.79 13.49
N ALA A 94 -12.99 -6.97 14.09
CA ALA A 94 -12.73 -8.25 13.45
C ALA A 94 -13.83 -8.62 12.44
N ALA A 95 -13.49 -9.51 11.51
CA ALA A 95 -14.37 -10.03 10.47
C ALA A 95 -15.04 -8.94 9.60
N GLU A 96 -14.36 -7.82 9.40
CA GLU A 96 -14.83 -6.77 8.48
C GLU A 96 -14.25 -6.96 7.08
N THR A 97 -15.03 -6.60 6.06
CA THR A 97 -14.61 -6.66 4.66
C THR A 97 -13.94 -5.36 4.23
N TYR A 98 -12.63 -5.41 4.05
CA TYR A 98 -11.81 -4.30 3.57
C TYR A 98 -11.82 -4.28 2.04
N LEU A 99 -11.74 -3.08 1.47
CA LEU A 99 -11.45 -2.89 0.06
C LEU A 99 -9.96 -2.66 -0.12
N VAL A 100 -9.37 -3.37 -1.07
CA VAL A 100 -7.95 -3.23 -1.42
C VAL A 100 -7.82 -2.94 -2.90
N LEU A 101 -7.42 -1.73 -3.22
CA LEU A 101 -7.02 -1.36 -4.56
C LEU A 101 -5.58 -1.84 -4.78
N VAL A 102 -5.41 -2.71 -5.77
CA VAL A 102 -4.11 -3.23 -6.18
C VAL A 102 -3.79 -2.67 -7.56
N SER A 103 -2.68 -1.96 -7.65
CA SER A 103 -2.12 -1.46 -8.91
C SER A 103 -0.84 -2.23 -9.22
N ARG A 104 -0.84 -2.98 -10.32
CA ARG A 104 0.33 -3.76 -10.75
C ARG A 104 1.11 -2.97 -11.79
N PRO A 105 2.37 -2.60 -11.53
CA PRO A 105 3.20 -1.95 -12.52
C PRO A 105 3.61 -2.92 -13.63
N ASP A 106 3.69 -2.41 -14.86
CA ASP A 106 4.38 -3.08 -15.95
C ASP A 106 5.87 -3.16 -15.63
N ARG A 107 6.40 -4.38 -15.58
CA ARG A 107 7.80 -4.63 -15.24
C ARG A 107 8.75 -4.33 -16.41
N THR A 108 8.23 -4.08 -17.60
CA THR A 108 9.02 -3.88 -18.82
C THR A 108 9.20 -2.42 -19.19
N ILE A 109 8.38 -1.54 -18.60
CA ILE A 109 8.49 -0.10 -18.77
C ILE A 109 9.41 0.42 -17.66
N THR A 110 10.71 0.39 -17.93
CA THR A 110 11.70 1.21 -17.21
C THR A 110 11.69 2.63 -17.80
N ASP A 111 12.21 3.58 -17.04
CA ASP A 111 12.35 4.99 -17.40
C ASP A 111 12.58 5.25 -18.91
N GLY A 112 12.06 6.36 -19.42
CA GLY A 112 12.09 6.71 -20.85
C GLY A 112 13.50 7.02 -21.41
N ASN A 113 14.55 6.52 -20.77
CA ASN A 113 15.93 6.58 -21.22
C ASN A 113 16.26 5.34 -22.08
N PHE A 114 16.00 5.46 -23.38
CA PHE A 114 16.66 4.64 -24.40
C PHE A 114 17.84 5.42 -24.99
#